data_AF-A0A933Y726-F1
#
_entry.id   AF-A0A933Y726-F1
#
_cell.length_a   1.000
_cell.length_b   1.000
_cell.length_c   1.000
_cell.angle_alpha   90.00
_cell.angle_beta   90.00
_cell.angle_gamma   90.00
#
_symmetry.space_group_name_H-M   'P 1'
#
loop_
_entity.id
_entity.type
_entity.pdbx_description
1 polymer ?
#
loop_
_entity_poly.entity_id
_entity_poly.type
_entity_poly.pdbx_seq_one_letter_code
_entity_poly.pdbx_strand_id
1 'polypeptide(L)'
;MKRVSNCIYLCLSLFAVSTVSAQTPQCGVQLSPSSIWNGVAALSNGIYQRGQNDGGSCGGRGQYGLQYQCVEYIVKNAAQRGYDVKPWLWTDAVTFFDESKSNKLGMVRIVNGDPNTVSPPHPGDIIVFSVTPKNPYGHIAMVSNVSGDGNTVTIVEQNWSDTGIATLTRKVGTGARYELNPRSGYKVLGWLRKPASFYEQPPGHFGGFSSGGQITVADEFQLGQPALIQNISWWGGYQSTHLSTPVADDFTIRLFSDEAGKPGALIQTFLVGNNAQRATTGDFINPPDPETGFEGRVEFKYSFSLPRPFLANANTRYWLSIVNVPVSDSWVWEVSGSLNTPGVQRSFQSGLWLPYFFDNTAFQLHY
;
A
#
# COMPACT_ATOMS: atom_id res chain seq x y z
N MET A 1 -9.56 -10.93 -94.12
CA MET A 1 -8.72 -11.03 -92.90
C MET A 1 -8.48 -9.63 -92.35
N LYS A 2 -9.24 -9.22 -91.33
CA LYS A 2 -9.05 -7.95 -90.60
C LYS A 2 -8.29 -8.27 -89.31
N ARG A 3 -7.09 -7.71 -89.13
CA ARG A 3 -6.34 -7.77 -87.86
C ARG A 3 -6.88 -6.68 -86.93
N VAL A 4 -7.34 -7.08 -85.75
CA VAL A 4 -7.69 -6.16 -84.65
C VAL A 4 -6.50 -6.15 -83.70
N SER A 5 -5.95 -4.96 -83.45
CA SER A 5 -4.82 -4.72 -82.56
C SER A 5 -5.37 -4.37 -81.18
N ASN A 6 -5.11 -5.21 -80.17
CA ASN A 6 -5.47 -4.92 -78.77
C ASN A 6 -4.31 -4.20 -78.08
N CYS A 7 -4.47 -2.90 -77.83
CA CYS A 7 -3.62 -2.14 -76.90
C CYS A 7 -4.12 -2.36 -75.47
N ILE A 8 -3.29 -2.95 -74.61
CA ILE A 8 -3.50 -3.04 -73.17
C ILE A 8 -2.90 -1.78 -72.53
N TYR A 9 -3.75 -0.93 -71.94
CA TYR A 9 -3.30 0.18 -71.10
C TYR A 9 -3.04 -0.34 -69.69
N LEU A 10 -1.77 -0.30 -69.26
CA LEU A 10 -1.34 -0.62 -67.91
C LEU A 10 -1.44 0.65 -67.05
N CYS A 11 -2.48 0.75 -66.20
CA CYS A 11 -2.57 1.80 -65.19
C CYS A 11 -1.64 1.45 -64.01
N LEU A 12 -0.47 2.09 -63.95
CA LEU A 12 0.33 2.13 -62.73
C LEU A 12 -0.30 3.13 -61.74
N SER A 13 -0.96 2.62 -60.70
CA SER A 13 -1.33 3.41 -59.53
C SER A 13 -0.11 3.61 -58.63
N LEU A 14 0.44 4.83 -58.59
CA LEU A 14 1.39 5.23 -57.55
C LEU A 14 0.68 5.25 -56.19
N PHE A 15 1.00 4.32 -55.31
CA PHE A 15 0.67 4.44 -53.89
C PHE A 15 1.72 5.34 -53.22
N ALA A 16 1.33 6.58 -52.93
CA ALA A 16 2.10 7.43 -52.03
C ALA A 16 1.94 6.89 -50.60
N VAL A 17 3.01 6.31 -50.06
CA VAL A 17 3.07 5.93 -48.64
C VAL A 17 3.34 7.19 -47.84
N SER A 18 2.28 7.83 -47.36
CA SER A 18 2.36 8.92 -46.39
C SER A 18 2.84 8.34 -45.07
N THR A 19 4.06 8.67 -44.65
CA THR A 19 4.49 8.41 -43.27
C THR A 19 3.68 9.31 -42.35
N VAL A 20 2.63 8.77 -41.74
CA VAL A 20 1.89 9.44 -40.67
C VAL A 20 2.82 9.53 -39.47
N SER A 21 3.38 10.71 -39.21
CA SER A 21 3.97 11.03 -37.91
C SER A 21 2.89 10.85 -36.86
N ALA A 22 3.11 9.95 -35.89
CA ALA A 22 2.17 9.72 -34.81
C ALA A 22 1.97 11.01 -34.02
N GLN A 23 0.80 11.65 -34.23
CA GLN A 23 0.41 12.84 -33.49
C GLN A 23 0.32 12.49 -32.01
N THR A 24 0.83 13.37 -31.15
CA THR A 24 0.76 13.19 -29.70
C THR A 24 -0.70 13.01 -29.27
N PRO A 25 -1.02 12.05 -28.39
CA PRO A 25 -2.41 11.81 -28.00
C PRO A 25 -3.00 13.08 -27.36
N GLN A 26 -4.24 13.42 -27.71
CA GLN A 26 -4.90 14.64 -27.22
C GLN A 26 -4.96 14.64 -25.68
N CYS A 27 -4.71 15.81 -25.07
CA CYS A 27 -4.72 15.99 -23.61
C CYS A 27 -5.99 15.41 -22.97
N GLY A 28 -5.82 14.63 -21.90
CA GLY A 28 -6.90 14.05 -21.11
C GLY A 28 -7.65 12.89 -21.75
N VAL A 29 -7.29 12.51 -22.98
CA VAL A 29 -7.85 11.32 -23.63
C VAL A 29 -7.18 10.07 -23.07
N GLN A 30 -7.97 9.01 -22.86
CA GLN A 30 -7.46 7.70 -22.49
C GLN A 30 -6.48 7.18 -23.55
N LEU A 31 -5.29 6.77 -23.11
CA LEU A 31 -4.20 6.39 -24.01
C LEU A 31 -4.49 5.07 -24.74
N SER A 32 -5.05 4.07 -24.05
CA SER A 32 -5.54 2.85 -24.70
C SER A 32 -6.57 2.10 -23.84
N PRO A 33 -7.38 1.19 -24.42
CA PRO A 33 -8.27 0.32 -23.63
C PRO A 33 -7.53 -0.50 -22.56
N SER A 34 -6.31 -0.95 -22.88
CA SER A 34 -5.48 -1.74 -21.96
C SER A 34 -4.83 -0.92 -20.85
N SER A 35 -4.85 0.43 -20.94
CA SER A 35 -4.30 1.32 -19.91
C SER A 35 -5.27 1.62 -18.76
N ILE A 36 -6.31 0.78 -18.60
CA ILE A 36 -7.18 0.80 -17.43
C ILE A 36 -6.70 -0.27 -16.45
N TRP A 37 -6.43 0.14 -15.21
CA TRP A 37 -6.18 -0.78 -14.11
C TRP A 37 -7.03 -0.39 -12.91
N ASN A 38 -7.69 -1.39 -12.30
CA ASN A 38 -8.60 -1.21 -11.16
C ASN A 38 -9.63 -0.07 -11.36
N GLY A 39 -10.17 0.08 -12.57
CA GLY A 39 -11.14 1.14 -12.90
C GLY A 39 -10.54 2.52 -13.19
N VAL A 40 -9.20 2.68 -13.12
CA VAL A 40 -8.51 3.94 -13.39
C VAL A 40 -7.78 3.90 -14.73
N ALA A 41 -8.26 4.70 -15.68
CA ALA A 41 -7.64 4.89 -16.99
C ALA A 41 -6.39 5.79 -16.90
N ALA A 42 -5.31 5.40 -17.58
CA ALA A 42 -4.19 6.29 -17.87
C ALA A 42 -4.56 7.25 -19.02
N LEU A 43 -4.38 8.54 -18.77
CA LEU A 43 -4.76 9.63 -19.65
C LEU A 43 -3.52 10.33 -20.23
N SER A 44 -3.66 10.89 -21.42
CA SER A 44 -2.60 11.60 -22.11
C SER A 44 -2.28 12.93 -21.44
N ASN A 45 -0.99 13.21 -21.27
CA ASN A 45 -0.50 14.53 -20.88
C ASN A 45 -0.32 15.49 -22.08
N GLY A 46 -0.94 15.17 -23.22
CA GLY A 46 -0.97 16.04 -24.40
C GLY A 46 0.43 16.35 -24.94
N ILE A 47 0.71 17.64 -25.13
CA ILE A 47 2.01 18.12 -25.61
C ILE A 47 3.18 17.85 -24.65
N TYR A 48 2.89 17.48 -23.39
CA TYR A 48 3.89 17.16 -22.38
C TYR A 48 4.18 15.65 -22.27
N GLN A 49 3.44 14.82 -23.00
CA GLN A 49 3.64 13.37 -23.04
C GLN A 49 5.09 13.02 -23.41
N ARG A 50 5.62 11.91 -22.86
CA ARG A 50 7.04 11.50 -22.99
C ARG A 50 8.03 12.45 -22.28
N GLY A 51 7.55 13.27 -21.34
CA GLY A 51 8.38 14.28 -20.66
C GLY A 51 8.80 15.43 -21.59
N GLN A 52 8.02 15.71 -22.64
CA GLN A 52 8.26 16.85 -23.52
C GLN A 52 7.93 18.17 -22.80
N ASN A 53 8.57 19.26 -23.22
CA ASN A 53 8.28 20.63 -22.75
C ASN A 53 8.40 20.79 -21.22
N ASP A 54 9.58 20.46 -20.68
CA ASP A 54 9.99 20.70 -19.28
C ASP A 54 9.09 20.06 -18.21
N GLY A 55 8.44 18.93 -18.52
CA GLY A 55 7.67 18.17 -17.54
C GLY A 55 6.40 18.88 -17.09
N GLY A 56 5.75 19.64 -17.99
CA GLY A 56 4.49 20.33 -17.71
C GLY A 56 3.27 19.41 -17.60
N SER A 57 2.12 20.04 -17.49
CA SER A 57 0.83 19.39 -17.28
C SER A 57 -0.22 20.06 -18.16
N CYS A 58 -0.84 19.29 -19.04
CA CYS A 58 -1.82 19.84 -19.99
C CYS A 58 -3.19 20.08 -19.34
N GLY A 59 -3.50 19.38 -18.24
CA GLY A 59 -4.74 19.53 -17.48
C GLY A 59 -4.62 20.47 -16.26
N GLY A 60 -3.42 20.95 -15.95
CA GLY A 60 -3.18 21.79 -14.77
C GLY A 60 -3.25 21.03 -13.45
N ARG A 61 -3.55 21.75 -12.35
CA ARG A 61 -3.65 21.17 -11.00
C ARG A 61 -5.01 20.50 -10.81
N GLY A 62 -5.01 19.22 -10.46
CA GLY A 62 -6.18 18.47 -10.04
C GLY A 62 -6.07 17.99 -8.58
N GLN A 63 -7.10 17.27 -8.13
CA GLN A 63 -7.21 16.72 -6.78
C GLN A 63 -6.06 15.76 -6.42
N TYR A 64 -5.61 14.97 -7.40
CA TYR A 64 -4.62 13.90 -7.20
C TYR A 64 -3.20 14.29 -7.65
N GLY A 65 -2.98 15.55 -8.02
CA GLY A 65 -1.71 16.06 -8.52
C GLY A 65 -1.86 16.84 -9.83
N LEU A 66 -0.75 16.99 -10.55
CA LEU A 66 -0.73 17.62 -11.87
C LEU A 66 -1.29 16.66 -12.93
N GLN A 67 -2.37 17.06 -13.61
CA GLN A 67 -3.03 16.26 -14.62
C GLN A 67 -2.29 16.36 -15.97
N TYR A 68 -1.81 15.30 -16.63
CA TYR A 68 -1.96 13.87 -16.38
C TYR A 68 -0.58 13.25 -16.19
N GLN A 69 0.08 13.61 -15.08
CA GLN A 69 1.44 13.14 -14.80
C GLN A 69 1.47 11.72 -14.21
N CYS A 70 2.68 11.14 -14.17
CA CYS A 70 2.88 9.78 -13.66
C CYS A 70 2.49 9.63 -12.18
N VAL A 71 2.83 10.62 -11.33
CA VAL A 71 2.45 10.61 -9.91
C VAL A 71 0.93 10.72 -9.74
N GLU A 72 0.26 11.57 -10.51
CA GLU A 72 -1.21 11.73 -10.44
C GLU A 72 -1.93 10.39 -10.70
N TYR A 73 -1.45 9.59 -11.65
CA TYR A 73 -2.00 8.26 -11.93
C TYR A 73 -1.90 7.32 -10.72
N ILE A 74 -0.77 7.34 -10.01
CA ILE A 74 -0.54 6.51 -8.82
C ILE A 74 -1.41 6.96 -7.66
N VAL A 75 -1.48 8.27 -7.41
CA VAL A 75 -2.30 8.85 -6.34
C VAL A 75 -3.78 8.55 -6.58
N LYS A 76 -4.26 8.70 -7.81
CA LYS A 76 -5.64 8.36 -8.18
C LYS A 76 -5.96 6.88 -7.95
N ASN A 77 -5.03 5.99 -8.28
CA ASN A 77 -5.18 4.56 -7.99
C ASN A 77 -5.13 4.23 -6.50
N ALA A 78 -4.32 4.93 -5.72
CA ALA A 78 -4.31 4.79 -4.26
C ALA A 78 -5.66 5.21 -3.65
N ALA A 79 -6.22 6.34 -4.10
CA ALA A 79 -7.54 6.80 -3.67
C ALA A 79 -8.65 5.80 -4.07
N GLN A 80 -8.59 5.25 -5.28
CA GLN A 80 -9.53 4.22 -5.75
C GLN A 80 -9.48 2.94 -4.89
N ARG A 81 -8.34 2.68 -4.23
CA ARG A 81 -8.14 1.57 -3.29
C ARG A 81 -8.45 1.95 -1.83
N GLY A 82 -8.97 3.15 -1.59
CA GLY A 82 -9.37 3.63 -0.26
C GLY A 82 -8.21 4.10 0.63
N TYR A 83 -7.03 4.36 0.08
CA TYR A 83 -5.88 4.80 0.88
C TYR A 83 -6.00 6.29 1.24
N ASP A 84 -5.47 6.70 2.41
CA ASP A 84 -5.18 8.11 2.64
C ASP A 84 -4.09 8.56 1.67
N VAL A 85 -4.48 9.43 0.74
CA VAL A 85 -3.62 9.95 -0.32
C VAL A 85 -2.96 11.27 0.02
N LYS A 86 -3.33 11.92 1.13
CA LYS A 86 -2.71 13.18 1.56
C LYS A 86 -1.17 13.11 1.61
N PRO A 87 -0.53 12.05 2.15
CA PRO A 87 0.93 11.97 2.18
C PRO A 87 1.57 11.69 0.82
N TRP A 88 0.78 11.41 -0.23
CA TRP A 88 1.26 11.04 -1.57
C TRP A 88 1.38 12.25 -2.49
N LEU A 89 0.69 13.35 -2.17
CA LEU A 89 0.58 14.53 -3.03
C LEU A 89 1.89 15.34 -3.08
N TRP A 90 2.04 16.11 -4.16
CA TRP A 90 3.08 17.16 -4.33
C TRP A 90 4.52 16.66 -4.12
N THR A 91 4.83 15.49 -4.68
CA THR A 91 6.13 14.83 -4.53
C THR A 91 6.62 14.31 -5.87
N ASP A 92 7.94 14.23 -6.02
CA ASP A 92 8.55 13.71 -7.24
C ASP A 92 8.49 12.19 -7.28
N ALA A 93 8.43 11.61 -8.49
CA ALA A 93 8.28 10.16 -8.66
C ALA A 93 9.39 9.35 -7.96
N VAL A 94 10.64 9.81 -8.02
CA VAL A 94 11.78 9.12 -7.37
C VAL A 94 11.66 9.09 -5.85
N THR A 95 11.10 10.14 -5.24
CA THR A 95 11.01 10.28 -3.77
C THR A 95 10.09 9.25 -3.13
N PHE A 96 9.18 8.64 -3.90
CA PHE A 96 8.39 7.50 -3.43
C PHE A 96 9.27 6.36 -2.92
N PHE A 97 10.49 6.20 -3.47
CA PHE A 97 11.42 5.18 -3.06
C PHE A 97 12.37 5.61 -1.93
N ASP A 98 12.18 6.77 -1.32
CA ASP A 98 12.85 7.14 -0.08
C ASP A 98 12.23 6.39 1.09
N GLU A 99 13.05 5.92 2.03
CA GLU A 99 12.57 5.14 3.18
C GLU A 99 11.54 5.91 4.02
N SER A 100 11.87 7.14 4.41
CA SER A 100 10.99 8.01 5.19
C SER A 100 9.66 8.29 4.49
N LYS A 101 9.67 8.44 3.16
CA LYS A 101 8.45 8.64 2.36
C LYS A 101 7.64 7.35 2.33
N SER A 102 8.23 6.24 1.91
CA SER A 102 7.53 4.95 1.80
C SER A 102 6.87 4.51 3.10
N ASN A 103 7.53 4.73 4.25
CA ASN A 103 6.97 4.42 5.57
C ASN A 103 5.72 5.27 5.87
N LYS A 104 5.73 6.57 5.53
CA LYS A 104 4.55 7.44 5.65
C LYS A 104 3.40 7.03 4.72
N LEU A 105 3.70 6.38 3.59
CA LEU A 105 2.70 5.83 2.69
C LEU A 105 2.17 4.46 3.16
N GLY A 106 2.72 3.90 4.24
CA GLY A 106 2.42 2.54 4.69
C GLY A 106 2.87 1.47 3.69
N MET A 107 3.95 1.73 2.94
CA MET A 107 4.46 0.88 1.87
C MET A 107 5.81 0.28 2.23
N VAL A 108 6.01 -0.99 1.86
CA VAL A 108 7.31 -1.67 1.96
C VAL A 108 8.09 -1.47 0.66
N ARG A 109 9.35 -1.08 0.79
CA ARG A 109 10.30 -0.97 -0.32
C ARG A 109 10.94 -2.33 -0.59
N ILE A 110 10.86 -2.78 -1.83
CA ILE A 110 11.57 -3.96 -2.32
C ILE A 110 12.61 -3.48 -3.34
N VAL A 111 13.89 -3.62 -3.00
CA VAL A 111 15.01 -3.09 -3.79
C VAL A 111 15.31 -4.00 -4.97
N ASN A 112 15.38 -3.42 -6.16
CA ASN A 112 15.61 -4.17 -7.40
C ASN A 112 17.01 -4.81 -7.39
N GLY A 113 17.07 -6.13 -7.53
CA GLY A 113 18.35 -6.86 -7.54
C GLY A 113 19.07 -6.91 -6.19
N ASP A 114 18.38 -6.62 -5.07
CA ASP A 114 18.90 -6.94 -3.73
C ASP A 114 18.94 -8.48 -3.55
N PRO A 115 19.94 -9.05 -2.85
CA PRO A 115 20.02 -10.49 -2.60
C PRO A 115 18.78 -11.11 -1.96
N ASN A 116 18.01 -10.35 -1.17
CA ASN A 116 16.78 -10.82 -0.52
C ASN A 116 15.54 -10.67 -1.41
N THR A 117 15.65 -9.96 -2.53
CA THR A 117 14.57 -9.81 -3.50
C THR A 117 14.53 -11.06 -4.37
N VAL A 118 13.74 -12.05 -3.97
CA VAL A 118 13.67 -13.39 -4.63
C VAL A 118 12.36 -13.66 -5.37
N SER A 119 11.40 -12.74 -5.30
CA SER A 119 10.09 -12.85 -5.96
C SER A 119 9.83 -11.66 -6.89
N PRO A 120 9.02 -11.84 -7.95
CA PRO A 120 8.60 -10.73 -8.81
C PRO A 120 7.75 -9.69 -8.06
N PRO A 121 7.58 -8.49 -8.65
CA PRO A 121 6.47 -7.63 -8.31
C PRO A 121 5.12 -8.35 -8.43
N HIS A 122 4.08 -7.81 -7.81
CA HIS A 122 2.70 -8.27 -7.92
C HIS A 122 1.83 -7.18 -8.55
N PRO A 123 0.70 -7.54 -9.20
CA PRO A 123 -0.30 -6.55 -9.57
C PRO A 123 -0.67 -5.65 -8.39
N GLY A 124 -0.65 -4.34 -8.62
CA GLY A 124 -0.88 -3.32 -7.60
C GLY A 124 0.35 -2.84 -6.84
N ASP A 125 1.54 -3.40 -7.10
CA ASP A 125 2.81 -2.80 -6.71
C ASP A 125 3.12 -1.58 -7.57
N ILE A 126 3.92 -0.67 -7.03
CA ILE A 126 4.31 0.56 -7.72
C ILE A 126 5.80 0.48 -8.07
N ILE A 127 6.12 0.42 -9.35
CA ILE A 127 7.52 0.44 -9.85
C ILE A 127 8.03 1.86 -9.80
N VAL A 128 9.21 2.06 -9.19
CA VAL A 128 9.90 3.36 -9.16
C VAL A 128 11.17 3.31 -10.01
N PHE A 129 11.30 4.29 -10.90
CA PHE A 129 12.45 4.47 -11.78
C PHE A 129 13.34 5.61 -11.27
N SER A 130 14.65 5.46 -11.48
CA SER A 130 15.65 6.45 -11.09
C SER A 130 15.49 7.78 -11.84
N VAL A 131 16.13 8.83 -11.33
CA VAL A 131 16.36 10.05 -12.11
C VAL A 131 17.29 9.78 -13.31
N THR A 132 17.24 10.66 -14.30
CA THR A 132 18.20 10.72 -15.42
C THR A 132 18.61 12.17 -15.66
N PRO A 133 19.69 12.46 -16.42
CA PRO A 133 20.07 13.84 -16.71
C PRO A 133 18.98 14.67 -17.40
N LYS A 134 18.04 14.03 -18.11
CA LYS A 134 16.92 14.69 -18.79
C LYS A 134 15.63 14.70 -17.97
N ASN A 135 15.59 13.98 -16.86
CA ASN A 135 14.43 13.88 -15.99
C ASN A 135 14.88 13.75 -14.52
N PRO A 136 14.99 14.87 -13.80
CA PRO A 136 15.43 14.89 -12.42
C PRO A 136 14.35 14.37 -11.44
N TYR A 137 13.12 14.15 -11.90
CA TYR A 137 12.00 13.72 -11.06
C TYR A 137 11.86 12.19 -10.98
N GLY A 138 12.53 11.46 -11.90
CA GLY A 138 12.35 10.03 -12.08
C GLY A 138 11.02 9.68 -12.74
N HIS A 139 10.59 8.43 -12.61
CA HIS A 139 9.29 7.99 -13.13
C HIS A 139 8.68 6.92 -12.23
N ILE A 140 7.36 6.76 -12.29
CA ILE A 140 6.63 5.80 -11.48
C ILE A 140 5.49 5.19 -12.29
N ALA A 141 5.22 3.90 -12.08
CA ALA A 141 4.19 3.17 -12.81
C ALA A 141 3.55 2.07 -11.95
N MET A 142 2.30 1.72 -12.24
CA MET A 142 1.56 0.68 -11.53
C MET A 142 1.77 -0.67 -12.22
N VAL A 143 2.09 -1.73 -11.47
CA VAL A 143 2.11 -3.09 -12.01
C VAL A 143 0.68 -3.55 -12.25
N SER A 144 0.35 -3.90 -13.49
CA SER A 144 -0.98 -4.41 -13.84
C SER A 144 -1.02 -5.92 -13.94
N ASN A 145 0.07 -6.54 -14.39
CA ASN A 145 0.17 -7.97 -14.55
C ASN A 145 1.63 -8.44 -14.46
N VAL A 146 1.83 -9.68 -14.04
CA VAL A 146 3.11 -10.39 -14.14
C VAL A 146 2.86 -11.74 -14.79
N SER A 147 3.69 -12.15 -15.75
CA SER A 147 3.57 -13.45 -16.41
C SER A 147 3.76 -14.59 -15.40
N GLY A 148 3.17 -15.76 -15.68
CA GLY A 148 3.22 -16.91 -14.76
C GLY A 148 4.64 -17.42 -14.47
N ASP A 149 5.58 -17.17 -15.37
CA ASP A 149 7.02 -17.47 -15.19
C ASP A 149 7.80 -16.34 -14.49
N GLY A 150 7.15 -15.22 -14.18
CA GLY A 150 7.75 -14.05 -13.57
C GLY A 150 8.75 -13.31 -14.46
N ASN A 151 8.86 -13.60 -15.76
CA ASN A 151 9.88 -12.96 -16.60
C ASN A 151 9.43 -11.62 -17.18
N THR A 152 8.13 -11.39 -17.22
CA THR A 152 7.51 -10.23 -17.86
C THR A 152 6.60 -9.52 -16.86
N VAL A 153 6.83 -8.22 -16.67
CA VAL A 153 6.01 -7.36 -15.80
C VAL A 153 5.36 -6.30 -16.69
N THR A 154 4.03 -6.32 -16.77
CA THR A 154 3.24 -5.29 -17.45
C THR A 154 2.95 -4.16 -16.47
N ILE A 155 3.20 -2.93 -16.90
CA ILE A 155 2.94 -1.72 -16.13
C ILE A 155 1.99 -0.78 -16.87
N VAL A 156 1.19 -0.05 -16.11
CA VAL A 156 0.35 1.06 -16.58
C VAL A 156 0.95 2.37 -16.08
N GLU A 157 1.02 3.36 -16.96
CA GLU A 157 1.69 4.63 -16.70
C GLU A 157 1.04 5.81 -17.43
N GLN A 158 1.19 7.01 -16.88
CA GLN A 158 0.91 8.26 -17.57
C GLN A 158 2.21 9.01 -17.84
N ASN A 159 2.18 9.96 -18.79
CA ASN A 159 3.28 10.87 -19.08
C ASN A 159 4.59 10.21 -19.56
N TRP A 160 4.56 8.95 -20.02
CA TRP A 160 5.72 8.30 -20.64
C TRP A 160 5.39 7.66 -21.98
N SER A 161 4.68 6.53 -22.04
CA SER A 161 4.33 5.88 -23.32
C SER A 161 3.09 6.49 -23.96
N ASP A 162 2.99 6.44 -25.30
CA ASP A 162 1.82 6.93 -26.04
C ASP A 162 0.59 6.00 -25.90
N THR A 163 0.79 4.79 -25.37
CA THR A 163 -0.27 3.78 -25.13
C THR A 163 -0.69 3.69 -23.66
N GLY A 164 0.10 4.28 -22.75
CA GLY A 164 -0.08 4.14 -21.31
C GLY A 164 0.26 2.75 -20.76
N ILE A 165 0.84 1.87 -21.58
CA ILE A 165 1.24 0.51 -21.21
C ILE A 165 2.68 0.27 -21.62
N ALA A 166 3.42 -0.38 -20.74
CA ALA A 166 4.76 -0.85 -21.03
C ALA A 166 5.04 -2.21 -20.39
N THR A 167 6.15 -2.80 -20.83
CA THR A 167 6.62 -4.09 -20.33
C THR A 167 8.05 -3.95 -19.84
N LEU A 168 8.32 -4.50 -18.66
CA LEU A 168 9.65 -4.70 -18.10
C LEU A 168 9.98 -6.18 -18.13
N THR A 169 11.27 -6.49 -18.32
CA THR A 169 11.74 -7.87 -18.37
C THR A 169 12.69 -8.15 -17.21
N ARG A 170 12.61 -9.36 -16.68
CA ARG A 170 13.58 -9.87 -15.71
C ARG A 170 14.96 -9.98 -16.36
N LYS A 171 16.00 -9.61 -15.62
CA LYS A 171 17.39 -9.80 -16.01
C LYS A 171 17.76 -11.28 -15.95
N VAL A 172 18.38 -11.77 -17.03
CA VAL A 172 18.85 -13.16 -17.12
C VAL A 172 20.11 -13.35 -16.27
N GLY A 173 20.29 -14.55 -15.72
CA GLY A 173 21.53 -14.94 -15.03
C GLY A 173 21.65 -14.47 -13.58
N THR A 174 20.54 -14.08 -12.94
CA THR A 174 20.53 -13.62 -11.55
C THR A 174 20.29 -14.73 -10.51
N GLY A 175 20.15 -15.99 -10.95
CA GLY A 175 19.85 -17.12 -10.07
C GLY A 175 18.50 -16.95 -9.37
N ALA A 176 18.46 -17.15 -8.05
CA ALA A 176 17.27 -16.93 -7.23
C ALA A 176 16.91 -15.45 -7.05
N ARG A 177 17.87 -14.54 -7.27
CA ARG A 177 17.65 -13.10 -7.17
C ARG A 177 16.75 -12.62 -8.30
N TYR A 178 15.83 -11.73 -7.98
CA TYR A 178 14.93 -11.08 -8.92
C TYR A 178 15.39 -9.65 -9.19
N GLU A 179 15.58 -9.34 -10.47
CA GLU A 179 16.07 -8.05 -10.93
C GLU A 179 15.37 -7.72 -12.25
N LEU A 180 14.82 -6.52 -12.38
CA LEU A 180 14.25 -5.99 -13.62
C LEU A 180 15.31 -5.20 -14.39
N ASN A 181 15.31 -5.36 -15.71
CA ASN A 181 16.18 -4.59 -16.59
C ASN A 181 15.80 -3.09 -16.59
N PRO A 182 16.77 -2.18 -16.80
CA PRO A 182 16.50 -0.78 -17.09
C PRO A 182 15.60 -0.61 -18.32
N ARG A 183 14.81 0.46 -18.35
CA ARG A 183 13.96 0.81 -19.51
C ARG A 183 14.31 2.19 -20.02
N SER A 184 14.65 2.30 -21.30
CA SER A 184 14.94 3.57 -21.99
C SER A 184 15.92 4.49 -21.23
N GLY A 185 16.95 3.90 -20.63
CA GLY A 185 17.97 4.62 -19.86
C GLY A 185 17.64 4.87 -18.38
N TYR A 186 16.42 4.57 -17.93
CA TYR A 186 16.02 4.65 -16.53
C TYR A 186 16.32 3.33 -15.82
N LYS A 187 17.03 3.38 -14.69
CA LYS A 187 17.19 2.21 -13.82
C LYS A 187 15.90 1.99 -13.04
N VAL A 188 15.49 0.74 -12.86
CA VAL A 188 14.43 0.39 -11.90
C VAL A 188 15.09 0.36 -10.52
N LEU A 189 14.65 1.24 -9.61
CA LEU A 189 15.16 1.26 -8.23
C LEU A 189 14.60 0.09 -7.42
N GLY A 190 13.35 -0.25 -7.69
CA GLY A 190 12.59 -1.25 -6.94
C GLY A 190 11.10 -1.04 -7.14
N TRP A 191 10.33 -1.66 -6.26
CA TRP A 191 8.89 -1.45 -6.18
C TRP A 191 8.42 -1.24 -4.75
N LEU A 192 7.33 -0.50 -4.62
CA LEU A 192 6.59 -0.36 -3.38
C LEU A 192 5.43 -1.34 -3.37
N ARG A 193 5.30 -2.05 -2.25
CA ARG A 193 4.21 -2.98 -2.02
C ARG A 193 3.44 -2.54 -0.78
N LYS A 194 2.12 -2.46 -0.89
CA LYS A 194 1.28 -2.40 0.31
C LYS A 194 1.43 -3.76 0.99
N PRO A 195 1.85 -3.86 2.26
CA PRO A 195 1.79 -5.11 2.99
C PRO A 195 0.39 -5.72 2.83
N ALA A 196 0.32 -6.97 2.38
CA ALA A 196 -0.94 -7.65 2.22
C ALA A 196 -1.52 -7.84 3.62
N SER A 197 -2.53 -7.03 3.98
CA SER A 197 -3.33 -7.26 5.18
C SER A 197 -4.32 -8.37 4.87
N PHE A 198 -4.24 -9.47 5.61
CA PHE A 198 -5.27 -10.50 5.63
C PHE A 198 -6.52 -10.03 6.36
N TYR A 199 -6.33 -9.10 7.31
CA TYR A 199 -7.37 -8.53 8.15
C TYR A 199 -7.00 -7.11 8.55
N GLU A 200 -8.00 -6.24 8.62
CA GLU A 200 -7.82 -4.84 8.99
C GLU A 200 -9.05 -4.29 9.72
N GLN A 201 -8.78 -3.72 10.90
CA GLN A 201 -9.65 -2.85 11.66
C GLN A 201 -8.90 -1.51 11.81
N PRO A 202 -9.18 -0.51 10.95
CA PRO A 202 -8.42 0.73 10.91
C PRO A 202 -8.62 1.56 12.20
N PRO A 203 -7.65 2.42 12.57
CA PRO A 203 -7.79 3.37 13.67
C PRO A 203 -9.03 4.25 13.50
N GLY A 204 -9.73 4.53 14.60
CA GLY A 204 -10.94 5.34 14.63
C GLY A 204 -10.69 6.81 14.98
N HIS A 205 -9.54 7.13 15.58
CA HIS A 205 -9.21 8.43 16.18
C HIS A 205 -10.17 8.83 17.32
N PHE A 206 -10.71 7.85 18.03
CA PHE A 206 -11.48 8.06 19.26
C PHE A 206 -11.24 6.94 20.27
N GLY A 207 -11.30 7.30 21.55
CA GLY A 207 -11.44 6.35 22.66
C GLY A 207 -10.26 5.40 22.87
N GLY A 208 -10.36 4.55 23.87
CA GLY A 208 -9.37 3.49 24.04
C GLY A 208 -9.62 2.57 25.22
N PHE A 209 -8.87 1.48 25.28
CA PHE A 209 -9.02 0.46 26.30
C PHE A 209 -7.69 0.18 26.98
N SER A 210 -7.64 0.30 28.31
CA SER A 210 -6.49 -0.19 29.06
C SER A 210 -6.38 -1.70 28.90
N SER A 211 -5.24 -2.16 28.40
CA SER A 211 -4.88 -3.57 28.36
C SER A 211 -3.49 -3.69 28.96
N GLY A 212 -3.47 -3.87 30.29
CA GLY A 212 -2.31 -3.76 31.15
C GLY A 212 -2.70 -3.98 32.62
N GLY A 213 -1.75 -4.45 33.42
CA GLY A 213 -1.97 -4.71 34.86
C GLY A 213 -3.09 -5.71 35.13
N GLN A 214 -4.22 -5.23 35.67
CA GLN A 214 -5.37 -6.06 36.04
C GLN A 214 -6.38 -6.27 34.92
N ILE A 215 -6.28 -5.56 33.80
CA ILE A 215 -7.27 -5.63 32.70
C ILE A 215 -6.58 -6.18 31.47
N THR A 216 -7.20 -7.15 30.83
CA THR A 216 -6.78 -7.68 29.53
C THR A 216 -7.94 -7.60 28.57
N VAL A 217 -7.64 -7.18 27.35
CA VAL A 217 -8.61 -6.98 26.28
C VAL A 217 -8.28 -7.92 25.13
N ALA A 218 -9.30 -8.51 24.51
CA ALA A 218 -9.17 -9.30 23.30
C ALA A 218 -10.26 -8.92 22.29
N ASP A 219 -9.89 -8.84 21.02
CA ASP A 219 -10.81 -8.64 19.90
C ASP A 219 -10.71 -9.82 18.93
N GLU A 220 -11.79 -10.09 18.24
CA GLU A 220 -11.91 -11.23 17.33
C GLU A 220 -11.46 -10.90 15.91
N PHE A 221 -10.99 -11.92 15.21
CA PHE A 221 -10.80 -11.86 13.77
C PHE A 221 -11.16 -13.19 13.11
N GLN A 222 -11.55 -13.11 11.85
CA GLN A 222 -11.84 -14.27 11.00
C GLN A 222 -11.40 -13.93 9.56
N LEU A 223 -10.71 -14.87 8.92
CA LEU A 223 -10.23 -14.68 7.55
C LEU A 223 -11.08 -15.47 6.57
N GLY A 224 -11.38 -14.90 5.41
CA GLY A 224 -12.13 -15.62 4.36
C GLY A 224 -11.33 -16.74 3.68
N GLN A 225 -10.01 -16.72 3.82
CA GLN A 225 -9.07 -17.70 3.24
C GLN A 225 -7.97 -18.04 4.24
N PRO A 226 -7.30 -19.21 4.14
CA PRO A 226 -6.21 -19.53 5.04
C PRO A 226 -5.04 -18.57 4.78
N ALA A 227 -4.43 -18.08 5.85
CA ALA A 227 -3.33 -17.14 5.74
C ALA A 227 -2.25 -17.41 6.78
N LEU A 228 -1.00 -17.23 6.37
CA LEU A 228 0.16 -17.31 7.24
C LEU A 228 0.51 -15.90 7.73
N ILE A 229 0.03 -15.55 8.91
CA ILE A 229 0.25 -14.25 9.55
C ILE A 229 1.69 -14.20 10.07
N GLN A 230 2.47 -13.21 9.64
CA GLN A 230 3.85 -13.03 10.13
C GLN A 230 4.07 -11.65 10.73
N ASN A 231 3.20 -10.68 10.47
CA ASN A 231 3.29 -9.34 11.03
C ASN A 231 1.95 -8.93 11.63
N ILE A 232 2.00 -8.31 12.80
CA ILE A 232 0.85 -7.68 13.45
C ILE A 232 1.16 -6.19 13.61
N SER A 233 0.21 -5.34 13.24
CA SER A 233 0.24 -3.91 13.57
C SER A 233 -0.96 -3.57 14.43
N TRP A 234 -0.78 -2.69 15.41
CA TRP A 234 -1.85 -2.22 16.27
C TRP A 234 -1.67 -0.76 16.61
N TRP A 235 -2.76 -0.12 17.02
CA TRP A 235 -2.76 1.30 17.38
C TRP A 235 -3.11 1.48 18.84
N GLY A 236 -2.49 2.50 19.42
CA GLY A 236 -2.68 2.85 20.81
C GLY A 236 -1.80 4.02 21.20
N GLY A 237 -1.89 4.38 22.47
CA GLY A 237 -1.21 5.55 23.01
C GLY A 237 -1.36 5.56 24.51
N TYR A 238 -1.20 6.73 25.12
CA TYR A 238 -1.16 6.85 26.58
C TYR A 238 -2.31 7.71 27.07
N GLN A 239 -2.91 7.29 28.18
CA GLN A 239 -4.07 7.96 28.76
C GLN A 239 -3.73 9.36 29.26
N SER A 240 -2.55 9.53 29.83
CA SER A 240 -2.05 10.83 30.29
C SER A 240 -1.45 11.64 29.15
N THR A 241 -1.93 12.87 28.99
CA THR A 241 -1.34 13.88 28.09
C THR A 241 -0.21 14.67 28.76
N HIS A 242 -0.09 14.59 30.09
CA HIS A 242 0.86 15.37 30.88
C HIS A 242 2.11 14.59 31.30
N LEU A 243 2.12 13.28 31.07
CA LEU A 243 3.31 12.44 31.28
C LEU A 243 4.05 12.30 29.95
N SER A 244 5.37 12.29 30.01
CA SER A 244 6.17 12.00 28.82
C SER A 244 5.87 10.58 28.33
N THR A 245 5.83 10.42 27.01
CA THR A 245 5.77 9.10 26.38
C THR A 245 6.84 8.20 26.97
N PRO A 246 6.49 7.00 27.48
CA PRO A 246 7.47 6.03 27.96
C PRO A 246 8.56 5.77 26.93
N VAL A 247 9.80 5.66 27.43
CA VAL A 247 10.97 5.32 26.60
C VAL A 247 10.96 3.85 26.15
N ALA A 248 10.16 3.02 26.81
CA ALA A 248 10.00 1.60 26.52
C ALA A 248 8.54 1.19 26.72
N ASP A 249 8.11 0.21 25.93
CA ASP A 249 6.85 -0.52 26.09
C ASP A 249 7.18 -2.00 26.26
N ASP A 250 6.42 -2.76 27.02
CA ASP A 250 6.64 -4.21 27.19
C ASP A 250 5.39 -4.96 26.77
N PHE A 251 5.34 -5.35 25.49
CA PHE A 251 4.16 -5.99 24.94
C PHE A 251 4.19 -7.51 25.10
N THR A 252 3.01 -8.06 25.35
CA THR A 252 2.73 -9.49 25.17
C THR A 252 1.54 -9.64 24.22
N ILE A 253 1.74 -10.42 23.14
CA ILE A 253 0.68 -10.77 22.19
C ILE A 253 0.21 -12.19 22.49
N ARG A 254 -1.11 -12.41 22.52
CA ARG A 254 -1.74 -13.71 22.73
C ARG A 254 -2.81 -13.96 21.67
N LEU A 255 -2.85 -15.19 21.17
CA LEU A 255 -3.87 -15.69 20.27
C LEU A 255 -4.66 -16.79 20.98
N PHE A 256 -5.99 -16.69 20.96
CA PHE A 256 -6.89 -17.69 21.53
C PHE A 256 -7.79 -18.29 20.46
N SER A 257 -8.25 -19.52 20.69
CA SER A 257 -9.35 -20.09 19.93
C SER A 257 -10.66 -19.37 20.30
N ASP A 258 -11.69 -19.55 19.49
CA ASP A 258 -13.04 -19.18 19.88
C ASP A 258 -13.66 -20.25 20.81
N GLU A 259 -14.37 -19.80 21.84
CA GLU A 259 -15.26 -20.60 22.68
C GLU A 259 -16.61 -19.89 22.80
N ALA A 260 -17.52 -20.20 21.87
CA ALA A 260 -18.87 -19.65 21.80
C ALA A 260 -18.91 -18.11 21.74
N GLY A 261 -18.08 -17.52 20.88
CA GLY A 261 -18.01 -16.07 20.70
C GLY A 261 -17.23 -15.33 21.80
N LYS A 262 -16.28 -16.03 22.44
CA LYS A 262 -15.37 -15.48 23.44
C LYS A 262 -13.97 -16.10 23.29
N PRO A 263 -12.90 -15.48 23.80
CA PRO A 263 -11.61 -16.14 23.85
C PRO A 263 -11.68 -17.42 24.68
N GLY A 264 -11.31 -18.53 24.05
CA GLY A 264 -11.24 -19.87 24.63
C GLY A 264 -9.81 -20.25 25.00
N ALA A 265 -9.34 -21.40 24.51
CA ALA A 265 -8.00 -21.90 24.78
C ALA A 265 -6.91 -21.00 24.19
N LEU A 266 -5.86 -20.74 24.98
CA LEU A 266 -4.67 -20.05 24.50
C LEU A 266 -3.95 -20.92 23.46
N ILE A 267 -3.82 -20.40 22.24
CA ILE A 267 -3.13 -21.08 21.13
C ILE A 267 -1.64 -20.70 21.14
N GLN A 268 -1.33 -19.41 21.23
CA GLN A 268 0.04 -18.93 21.13
C GLN A 268 0.25 -17.66 21.95
N THR A 269 1.46 -17.53 22.51
CA THR A 269 1.93 -16.30 23.18
C THR A 269 3.25 -15.87 22.56
N PHE A 270 3.37 -14.58 22.29
CA PHE A 270 4.60 -13.93 21.87
C PHE A 270 5.00 -12.91 22.92
N LEU A 271 6.16 -13.12 23.53
CA LEU A 271 6.78 -12.15 24.44
C LEU A 271 7.50 -11.12 23.57
N VAL A 272 6.82 -10.01 23.27
CA VAL A 272 7.39 -8.97 22.41
C VAL A 272 8.45 -8.19 23.17
N GLY A 273 8.22 -7.92 24.47
CA GLY A 273 9.10 -7.04 25.23
C GLY A 273 9.10 -5.63 24.65
N ASN A 274 10.23 -4.93 24.81
CA ASN A 274 10.49 -3.63 24.20
C ASN A 274 10.99 -3.70 22.76
N ASN A 275 10.51 -4.68 21.98
CA ASN A 275 10.95 -4.90 20.60
C ASN A 275 9.87 -4.56 19.56
N ALA A 276 8.73 -4.01 19.97
CA ALA A 276 7.74 -3.49 19.02
C ALA A 276 8.30 -2.24 18.33
N GLN A 277 8.20 -2.17 17.00
CA GLN A 277 8.50 -0.95 16.28
C GLN A 277 7.37 0.05 16.49
N ARG A 278 7.67 1.16 17.18
CA ARG A 278 6.74 2.24 17.46
C ARG A 278 7.01 3.44 16.55
N ALA A 279 5.96 3.95 15.90
CA ALA A 279 6.00 5.16 15.10
C ALA A 279 4.82 6.08 15.46
N THR A 280 5.07 7.39 15.57
CA THR A 280 3.97 8.36 15.61
C THR A 280 3.24 8.35 14.27
N THR A 281 1.91 8.37 14.30
CA THR A 281 1.12 8.45 13.06
C THR A 281 1.01 9.88 12.55
N GLY A 282 1.12 10.85 13.46
CA GLY A 282 0.84 12.27 13.19
C GLY A 282 -0.60 12.66 13.54
N ASP A 283 -1.41 11.68 13.96
CA ASP A 283 -2.79 11.85 14.37
C ASP A 283 -2.95 11.66 15.90
N PHE A 284 -4.20 11.62 16.36
CA PHE A 284 -4.56 11.52 17.76
C PHE A 284 -5.66 10.48 17.98
N ILE A 285 -5.52 9.69 19.05
CA ILE A 285 -6.55 8.77 19.55
C ILE A 285 -7.75 9.55 20.08
N ASN A 286 -7.49 10.73 20.64
CA ASN A 286 -8.52 11.70 20.94
C ASN A 286 -7.93 13.05 20.56
N PRO A 287 -8.48 13.78 19.58
CA PRO A 287 -7.90 15.01 19.11
C PRO A 287 -7.91 16.09 20.20
N PRO A 288 -7.01 17.09 20.10
CA PRO A 288 -7.02 18.23 20.98
C PRO A 288 -8.37 18.98 20.91
N ASP A 289 -8.85 19.42 22.06
CA ASP A 289 -10.07 20.21 22.18
C ASP A 289 -9.75 21.55 22.87
N PRO A 290 -9.75 22.66 22.11
CA PRO A 290 -9.49 24.00 22.64
C PRO A 290 -10.53 24.49 23.66
N GLU A 291 -11.76 23.98 23.62
CA GLU A 291 -12.83 24.43 24.51
C GLU A 291 -12.64 23.88 25.93
N THR A 292 -12.15 22.64 26.02
CA THR A 292 -11.84 21.97 27.30
C THR A 292 -10.39 22.12 27.72
N GLY A 293 -9.52 22.61 26.82
CA GLY A 293 -8.07 22.66 27.03
C GLY A 293 -7.40 21.28 26.98
N PHE A 294 -8.10 20.27 26.46
CA PHE A 294 -7.55 18.92 26.32
C PHE A 294 -6.53 18.90 25.18
N GLU A 295 -5.29 18.52 25.48
CA GLU A 295 -4.16 18.59 24.53
C GLU A 295 -4.18 17.47 23.48
N GLY A 296 -5.11 16.52 23.58
CA GLY A 296 -5.18 15.36 22.73
C GLY A 296 -4.21 14.25 23.12
N ARG A 297 -4.51 13.02 22.72
CA ARG A 297 -3.64 11.85 22.94
C ARG A 297 -2.95 11.48 21.66
N VAL A 298 -1.62 11.63 21.63
CA VAL A 298 -0.80 11.26 20.47
C VAL A 298 -1.02 9.79 20.13
N GLU A 299 -1.29 9.53 18.86
CA GLU A 299 -1.47 8.19 18.34
C GLU A 299 -0.14 7.57 17.91
N PHE A 300 0.07 6.33 18.31
CA PHE A 300 1.19 5.52 17.89
C PHE A 300 0.71 4.28 17.15
N LYS A 301 1.38 3.99 16.04
CA LYS A 301 1.32 2.69 15.40
C LYS A 301 2.47 1.84 15.92
N TYR A 302 2.12 0.65 16.36
CA TYR A 302 3.05 -0.39 16.76
C TYR A 302 3.05 -1.49 15.71
N SER A 303 4.20 -2.12 15.51
CA SER A 303 4.32 -3.31 14.67
C SER A 303 5.33 -4.30 15.21
N PHE A 304 5.04 -5.58 15.00
CA PHE A 304 5.90 -6.67 15.43
C PHE A 304 5.87 -7.81 14.41
N SER A 305 7.06 -8.28 14.03
CA SER A 305 7.25 -9.47 13.22
C SER A 305 7.28 -10.71 14.12
N LEU A 306 6.34 -11.62 13.90
CA LEU A 306 6.22 -12.84 14.67
C LEU A 306 7.44 -13.73 14.42
N PRO A 307 8.15 -14.18 15.48
CA PRO A 307 9.31 -15.07 15.32
C PRO A 307 8.92 -16.44 14.77
N ARG A 308 7.63 -16.79 14.87
CA ARG A 308 7.01 -17.95 14.24
C ARG A 308 5.68 -17.52 13.67
N PRO A 309 5.46 -17.65 12.35
CA PRO A 309 4.19 -17.30 11.75
C PRO A 309 3.02 -18.09 12.34
N PHE A 310 1.84 -17.47 12.37
CA PHE A 310 0.60 -18.10 12.80
C PHE A 310 -0.26 -18.43 11.58
N LEU A 311 -0.58 -19.71 11.39
CA LEU A 311 -1.50 -20.14 10.34
C LEU A 311 -2.94 -19.97 10.82
N ALA A 312 -3.63 -18.95 10.33
CA ALA A 312 -5.05 -18.76 10.53
C ALA A 312 -5.83 -19.51 9.43
N ASN A 313 -6.71 -20.42 9.82
CA ASN A 313 -7.53 -21.18 8.88
C ASN A 313 -8.69 -20.31 8.36
N ALA A 314 -9.09 -20.56 7.11
CA ALA A 314 -10.27 -19.93 6.54
C ALA A 314 -11.50 -20.18 7.42
N ASN A 315 -12.33 -19.15 7.55
CA ASN A 315 -13.61 -19.18 8.24
C ASN A 315 -13.53 -19.68 9.70
N THR A 316 -12.35 -19.64 10.32
CA THR A 316 -12.17 -19.93 11.74
C THR A 316 -12.02 -18.62 12.51
N ARG A 317 -12.78 -18.46 13.60
CA ARG A 317 -12.71 -17.31 14.49
C ARG A 317 -11.57 -17.49 15.48
N TYR A 318 -10.80 -16.43 15.66
CA TYR A 318 -9.70 -16.34 16.60
C TYR A 318 -9.83 -15.06 17.40
N TRP A 319 -9.14 -14.99 18.54
CA TRP A 319 -9.10 -13.81 19.39
C TRP A 319 -7.67 -13.33 19.59
N LEU A 320 -7.42 -12.05 19.31
CA LEU A 320 -6.15 -11.38 19.52
C LEU A 320 -6.22 -10.54 20.79
N SER A 321 -5.25 -10.76 21.69
CA SER A 321 -5.03 -9.91 22.85
C SER A 321 -3.61 -9.35 22.82
N ILE A 322 -3.48 -8.05 23.00
CA ILE A 322 -2.19 -7.38 23.21
C ILE A 322 -2.28 -6.60 24.51
N VAL A 323 -1.28 -6.80 25.35
CA VAL A 323 -1.16 -6.18 26.67
C VAL A 323 0.18 -5.46 26.73
N ASN A 324 0.19 -4.22 27.19
CA ASN A 324 1.41 -3.51 27.55
C ASN A 324 1.61 -3.63 29.07
N VAL A 325 2.78 -4.09 29.51
CA VAL A 325 3.05 -4.34 30.93
C VAL A 325 4.37 -3.68 31.37
N PRO A 326 4.34 -2.36 31.60
CA PRO A 326 5.12 -1.79 32.70
C PRO A 326 4.20 -1.11 33.73
N VAL A 327 4.61 -1.15 35.01
CA VAL A 327 3.80 -0.67 36.15
C VAL A 327 3.58 0.85 36.22
N SER A 328 4.23 1.62 35.36
CA SER A 328 4.20 3.10 35.39
C SER A 328 3.58 3.74 34.16
N ASP A 329 3.16 2.97 33.15
CA ASP A 329 2.48 3.53 31.99
C ASP A 329 0.96 3.39 32.07
N SER A 330 0.28 4.16 31.22
CA SER A 330 -1.17 4.17 31.09
C SER A 330 -1.56 3.86 29.65
N TRP A 331 -0.91 2.84 29.08
CA TRP A 331 -1.14 2.49 27.70
C TRP A 331 -2.59 2.05 27.47
N VAL A 332 -3.17 2.52 26.38
CA VAL A 332 -4.51 2.19 25.93
C VAL A 332 -4.49 1.81 24.46
N TRP A 333 -5.27 0.80 24.12
CA TRP A 333 -5.67 0.51 22.74
C TRP A 333 -6.35 1.72 22.14
N GLU A 334 -6.17 1.92 20.84
CA GLU A 334 -7.10 2.74 20.06
C GLU A 334 -8.30 1.90 19.63
N VAL A 335 -9.47 2.54 19.59
CA VAL A 335 -10.69 1.96 19.03
C VAL A 335 -10.61 1.92 17.50
N SER A 336 -11.17 0.88 16.89
CA SER A 336 -11.31 0.85 15.43
C SER A 336 -12.44 1.74 14.92
N GLY A 337 -12.22 2.40 13.79
CA GLY A 337 -13.28 3.04 13.01
C GLY A 337 -14.28 2.06 12.36
N SER A 338 -14.05 0.75 12.44
CA SER A 338 -14.96 -0.28 11.90
C SER A 338 -15.95 -0.77 12.95
N LEU A 339 -17.25 -0.57 12.70
CA LEU A 339 -18.36 -0.95 13.61
C LEU A 339 -18.92 -2.38 13.37
N ASN A 340 -18.20 -3.26 12.67
CA ASN A 340 -18.78 -4.45 12.02
C ASN A 340 -18.58 -5.81 12.74
N THR A 341 -18.08 -5.85 13.98
CA THR A 341 -17.83 -7.12 14.70
C THR A 341 -18.50 -7.14 16.08
N PRO A 342 -18.89 -8.32 16.61
CA PRO A 342 -19.68 -8.50 17.86
C PRO A 342 -18.99 -8.07 19.16
N GLY A 343 -17.93 -7.27 19.08
CA GLY A 343 -17.39 -6.50 20.19
C GLY A 343 -16.29 -7.20 20.96
N VAL A 344 -15.50 -6.37 21.60
CA VAL A 344 -14.34 -6.72 22.40
C VAL A 344 -14.74 -7.53 23.64
N GLN A 345 -13.89 -8.48 24.04
CA GLN A 345 -14.01 -9.15 25.34
C GLN A 345 -12.94 -8.61 26.29
N ARG A 346 -13.33 -8.45 27.56
CA ARG A 346 -12.41 -8.05 28.63
C ARG A 346 -12.35 -9.11 29.72
N SER A 347 -11.17 -9.25 30.33
CA SER A 347 -10.94 -10.07 31.50
C SER A 347 -10.26 -9.24 32.59
N PHE A 348 -10.70 -9.43 33.83
CA PHE A 348 -10.09 -8.84 35.02
C PHE A 348 -9.26 -9.89 35.74
N GLN A 349 -7.98 -9.59 36.02
CA GLN A 349 -7.03 -10.47 36.72
C GLN A 349 -6.93 -11.88 36.08
N SER A 350 -7.01 -11.97 34.75
CA SER A 350 -7.08 -13.25 34.01
C SER A 350 -8.27 -14.14 34.40
N GLY A 351 -9.36 -13.53 34.91
CA GLY A 351 -10.63 -14.19 35.18
C GLY A 351 -11.49 -14.37 33.92
N LEU A 352 -12.81 -14.51 34.11
CA LEU A 352 -13.75 -14.77 33.02
C LEU A 352 -13.75 -13.66 31.96
N TRP A 353 -13.88 -14.07 30.69
CA TRP A 353 -14.14 -13.17 29.58
C TRP A 353 -15.59 -12.68 29.62
N LEU A 354 -15.72 -11.37 29.75
CA LEU A 354 -16.99 -10.68 29.78
C LEU A 354 -17.13 -9.78 28.55
N PRO A 355 -18.33 -9.69 27.96
CA PRO A 355 -18.59 -8.76 26.88
C PRO A 355 -18.23 -7.35 27.33
N TYR A 356 -17.52 -6.64 26.46
CA TYR A 356 -17.38 -5.22 26.55
C TYR A 356 -18.24 -4.62 25.44
N PHE A 357 -19.34 -3.98 25.82
CA PHE A 357 -20.36 -3.46 24.89
C PHE A 357 -19.86 -2.28 24.03
N PHE A 358 -18.57 -1.98 24.08
CA PHE A 358 -17.96 -0.89 23.36
C PHE A 358 -16.98 -1.44 22.33
N ASP A 359 -16.79 -0.59 21.33
CA ASP A 359 -16.10 -0.71 20.06
C ASP A 359 -14.86 -1.63 19.99
N ASN A 360 -14.54 -2.04 18.77
CA ASN A 360 -13.42 -2.91 18.40
C ASN A 360 -12.04 -2.29 18.68
N THR A 361 -10.97 -3.09 18.72
CA THR A 361 -9.60 -2.59 18.77
C THR A 361 -9.05 -2.35 17.36
N ALA A 362 -8.21 -1.33 17.21
CA ALA A 362 -7.55 -1.04 15.94
C ALA A 362 -6.31 -1.92 15.74
N PHE A 363 -6.38 -2.88 14.80
CA PHE A 363 -5.24 -3.71 14.40
C PHE A 363 -5.31 -4.19 12.96
N GLN A 364 -4.17 -4.67 12.47
CA GLN A 364 -4.02 -5.28 11.16
C GLN A 364 -3.14 -6.53 11.26
N LEU A 365 -3.49 -7.55 10.47
CA LEU A 365 -2.76 -8.81 10.35
C LEU A 365 -2.22 -8.93 8.94
N HIS A 366 -0.92 -9.16 8.79
CA HIS A 366 -0.26 -9.16 7.47
C HIS A 366 0.67 -10.35 7.30
N TYR A 367 1.02 -10.58 6.03
CA TYR A 367 2.16 -11.42 5.67
C TYR A 367 3.47 -10.81 6.17
#